data_AF-A0A5N9G7F1-F1
#
_entry.id   AF-A0A5N9G7F1-F1
#
_cell.length_a   1.000
_cell.length_b   1.000
_cell.length_c   1.000
_cell.angle_alpha   90.00
_cell.angle_beta   90.00
_cell.angle_gamma   90.00
#
_symmetry.space_group_name_H-M   'P 1'
#
loop_
_entity.id
_entity.type
_entity.pdbx_description
1 polymer ?
#
loop_
_entity_poly.entity_id
_entity_poly.type
_entity_poly.pdbx_seq_one_letter_code
_entity_poly.pdbx_strand_id
1 'polypeptide(L)'
;MAYDIRSFDSVQIWQNGFADYWGDATVEDDAIDALEQFCQMVGDDPDAIIGECLRPRPSGEELVMRTRARRKYIEHIQAFETQNESRKMGNSVRSFFIHNGVAMNPSIVK
;
A
#
# COMPACT_ATOMS: atom_id res chain seq x y z
N MET A 1 12.19 -8.20 16.35
CA MET A 1 12.21 -6.77 16.74
C MET A 1 10.95 -6.17 16.14
N ALA A 2 10.05 -5.63 16.97
CA ALA A 2 8.89 -4.90 16.46
C ALA A 2 9.42 -3.54 15.98
N TYR A 3 9.54 -3.37 14.67
CA TYR A 3 9.80 -2.07 14.08
C TYR A 3 8.47 -1.31 14.06
N ASP A 4 8.51 -0.02 14.38
CA ASP A 4 7.33 0.84 14.21
C ASP A 4 7.02 0.95 12.72
N ILE A 5 5.84 0.49 12.31
CA ILE A 5 5.42 0.53 10.90
C ILE A 5 5.42 1.95 10.32
N ARG A 6 5.32 2.99 11.17
CA ARG A 6 5.34 4.39 10.74
C ARG A 6 6.74 4.88 10.34
N SER A 7 7.80 4.13 10.65
CA SER A 7 9.17 4.53 10.28
C SER A 7 9.56 4.15 8.86
N PHE A 8 8.72 3.39 8.13
CA PHE A 8 8.98 3.01 6.74
C PHE A 8 8.71 4.18 5.79
N ASP A 9 9.57 4.34 4.79
CA ASP A 9 9.51 5.49 3.86
C ASP A 9 8.17 5.52 3.12
N SER A 10 7.67 4.36 2.68
CA SER A 10 6.38 4.23 2.01
C SER A 10 5.19 4.61 2.90
N VAL A 11 5.30 4.43 4.22
CA VAL A 11 4.25 4.80 5.18
C VAL A 11 4.30 6.31 5.45
N GLN A 12 5.49 6.90 5.51
CA GLN A 12 5.63 8.36 5.57
C GLN A 12 5.08 9.05 4.32
N ILE A 13 5.34 8.51 3.13
CA ILE A 13 4.74 8.99 1.86
C ILE A 13 3.22 8.95 1.96
N TRP A 14 2.65 7.86 2.49
CA TRP A 14 1.22 7.72 2.64
C TRP A 14 0.62 8.76 3.61
N GLN A 15 1.25 8.96 4.78
CA GLN A 15 0.81 9.93 5.78
C GLN A 15 0.89 11.37 5.25
N ASN A 16 1.99 11.73 4.59
CA ASN A 16 2.18 13.06 4.01
C ASN A 16 1.21 13.32 2.85
N GLY A 17 1.00 12.33 1.98
CA GLY A 17 0.04 12.45 0.88
C GLY A 17 -1.40 12.63 1.36
N PHE A 18 -1.76 12.07 2.51
CA PHE A 18 -3.06 12.33 3.14
C PHE A 18 -3.20 13.80 3.56
N ALA A 19 -2.15 14.37 4.15
CA ALA A 19 -2.16 15.77 4.55
C ALA A 19 -2.28 16.71 3.33
N ASP A 20 -1.63 16.39 2.22
CA ASP A 20 -1.70 17.21 1.00
C ASP A 20 -3.11 17.29 0.39
N TYR A 21 -3.91 16.22 0.49
CA TYR A 21 -5.27 16.19 -0.04
C TYR A 21 -6.35 16.63 0.95
N TRP A 22 -6.08 16.53 2.26
CA TRP A 22 -7.09 16.70 3.32
C TRP A 22 -6.68 17.70 4.43
N GLY A 23 -5.57 18.42 4.27
CA GLY A 23 -5.07 19.42 5.24
C GLY A 23 -4.31 18.80 6.40
N ASP A 24 -4.56 19.24 7.64
CA ASP A 24 -3.93 18.66 8.84
C ASP A 24 -4.45 17.25 9.20
N ALA A 25 -5.16 16.58 8.29
CA ALA A 25 -5.71 15.26 8.51
C ALA A 25 -4.60 14.19 8.45
N THR A 26 -4.46 13.44 9.53
CA THR A 26 -3.55 12.30 9.60
C THR A 26 -4.27 11.00 9.24
N VAL A 27 -3.52 10.04 8.71
CA VAL A 27 -4.00 8.65 8.58
C VAL A 27 -4.42 8.15 9.97
N GLU A 28 -5.67 7.68 10.09
CA GLU A 28 -6.22 7.13 11.34
C GLU A 28 -5.41 5.91 11.82
N ASP A 29 -5.32 5.72 13.14
CA ASP A 29 -4.62 4.58 13.73
C ASP A 29 -5.17 3.24 13.24
N ASP A 30 -6.49 3.12 13.10
CA ASP A 30 -7.17 1.95 12.50
C ASP A 30 -6.61 1.58 11.11
N ALA A 31 -6.21 2.58 10.31
CA ALA A 31 -5.69 2.35 8.98
C ALA A 31 -4.23 1.86 9.01
N ILE A 32 -3.45 2.34 9.98
CA ILE A 32 -2.09 1.87 10.24
C ILE A 32 -2.12 0.44 10.78
N ASP A 33 -3.02 0.13 11.71
CA ASP A 33 -3.21 -1.23 12.25
C ASP A 33 -3.65 -2.21 11.15
N ALA A 34 -4.51 -1.77 10.22
CA ALA A 34 -4.89 -2.57 9.07
C ALA A 34 -3.71 -2.85 8.13
N LEU A 35 -2.82 -1.88 7.93
CA LEU A 35 -1.61 -2.08 7.14
C LEU A 35 -0.64 -3.05 7.84
N GLU A 36 -0.46 -2.93 9.15
CA GLU A 36 0.42 -3.81 9.91
C GLU A 36 -0.06 -5.26 9.85
N GLN A 37 -1.35 -5.50 10.08
CA GLN A 37 -1.95 -6.83 9.94
C GLN A 37 -1.81 -7.38 8.51
N PHE A 38 -1.95 -6.52 7.49
CA PHE A 38 -1.74 -6.91 6.11
C PHE A 38 -0.29 -7.34 5.84
N CYS A 39 0.70 -6.55 6.30
CA CYS A 39 2.13 -6.88 6.22
C CYS A 39 2.44 -8.21 6.91
N GLN A 40 1.88 -8.45 8.10
CA GLN A 40 2.00 -9.72 8.80
C GLN A 40 1.40 -10.90 8.01
N MET A 41 0.25 -10.69 7.36
CA MET A 41 -0.41 -11.72 6.54
C MET A 41 0.44 -12.10 5.31
N VAL A 42 1.05 -11.14 4.63
CA VAL A 42 1.85 -11.40 3.42
C VAL A 42 3.31 -11.77 3.73
N GLY A 43 3.79 -11.45 4.93
CA GLY A 43 5.16 -11.75 5.38
C GLY A 43 6.22 -10.77 4.88
N ASP A 44 5.82 -9.59 4.41
CA ASP A 44 6.69 -8.55 3.86
C ASP A 44 6.43 -7.21 4.56
N ASP A 45 7.45 -6.36 4.65
CA ASP A 45 7.33 -4.99 5.17
C ASP A 45 6.78 -4.00 4.10
N PRO A 46 6.30 -2.81 4.51
CA PRO A 46 5.69 -1.84 3.59
C PRO A 46 6.60 -1.46 2.40
N ASP A 47 7.89 -1.24 2.63
CA ASP A 47 8.82 -0.80 1.60
C ASP A 47 9.12 -1.93 0.60
N ALA A 48 9.26 -3.16 1.09
CA ALA A 48 9.42 -4.34 0.25
C ALA A 48 8.21 -4.55 -0.67
N ILE A 49 6.99 -4.40 -0.14
CA ILE A 49 5.74 -4.52 -0.89
C ILE A 49 5.66 -3.50 -2.04
N ILE A 50 5.99 -2.23 -1.76
CA ILE A 50 6.00 -1.17 -2.78
C ILE A 50 7.13 -1.39 -3.79
N GLY A 51 8.32 -1.79 -3.32
CA GLY A 51 9.47 -2.12 -4.17
C GLY A 51 9.25 -3.33 -5.09
N GLU A 52 8.37 -4.27 -4.73
CA GLU A 52 7.95 -5.34 -5.63
C GLU A 52 7.03 -4.79 -6.74
N CYS A 53 6.17 -3.82 -6.40
CA CYS A 53 5.22 -3.21 -7.32
C CYS A 53 5.85 -2.22 -8.30
N LEU A 54 6.88 -1.48 -7.87
CA LEU A 54 7.50 -0.41 -8.64
C LEU A 54 9.00 -0.67 -8.84
N ARG A 55 9.52 -0.43 -10.03
CA ARG A 55 10.97 -0.47 -10.30
C ARG A 55 11.41 0.72 -11.16
N PRO A 56 12.66 1.18 -11.05
CA PRO A 56 13.19 2.15 -12.00
C PRO A 56 13.14 1.64 -13.44
N ARG A 57 12.84 2.50 -14.42
CA ARG A 57 13.10 2.21 -15.84
C ARG A 57 14.61 2.11 -16.08
N PRO A 58 15.04 1.26 -17.04
CA PRO A 58 16.44 1.26 -17.49
C PRO A 58 16.92 2.60 -18.03
N SER A 59 16.01 3.44 -18.54
CA SER A 59 16.29 4.79 -19.07
C SER A 59 16.40 5.87 -17.99
N GLY A 60 16.29 5.53 -16.71
CA GLY A 60 16.30 6.50 -15.60
C GLY A 60 14.92 6.94 -15.13
N GLU A 61 14.93 8.00 -14.30
CA GLU A 61 13.93 8.73 -13.47
C GLU A 61 12.47 8.25 -13.31
N GLU A 62 11.89 7.52 -14.25
CA GLU A 62 10.52 7.02 -14.15
C GLU A 62 10.45 5.63 -13.47
N LEU A 63 9.47 5.46 -12.59
CA LEU A 63 9.09 4.15 -12.06
C LEU A 63 8.14 3.43 -13.03
N VAL A 64 8.38 2.13 -13.23
CA VAL A 64 7.50 1.21 -13.96
C VAL A 64 6.76 0.32 -12.97
N MET A 65 5.43 0.30 -13.10
CA MET A 65 4.59 -0.64 -12.38
C MET A 65 4.74 -2.06 -12.94
N ARG A 66 5.00 -3.03 -12.05
CA ARG A 66 5.04 -4.44 -12.38
C ARG A 66 3.63 -5.03 -12.33
N THR A 67 2.99 -5.20 -13.49
CA THR A 67 1.61 -5.68 -13.60
C THR A 67 1.35 -7.00 -12.86
N ARG A 68 2.32 -7.93 -12.85
CA ARG A 68 2.21 -9.21 -12.13
C ARG A 68 2.20 -9.02 -10.61
N ALA A 69 3.15 -8.24 -10.07
CA ALA A 69 3.23 -7.96 -8.64
C ALA A 69 1.99 -7.19 -8.15
N ARG A 70 1.57 -6.18 -8.93
CA ARG A 70 0.33 -5.46 -8.68
C ARG A 70 -0.88 -6.39 -8.59
N ARG A 71 -1.03 -7.34 -9.53
CA ARG A 71 -2.13 -8.31 -9.52
C ARG A 71 -2.08 -9.20 -8.27
N LYS A 72 -0.89 -9.70 -7.90
CA LYS A 72 -0.66 -10.45 -6.67
C LYS A 72 -1.18 -9.67 -5.45
N TYR A 73 -0.83 -8.40 -5.30
CA TYR A 73 -1.28 -7.62 -4.14
C TYR A 73 -2.77 -7.25 -4.18
N ILE A 74 -3.39 -7.09 -5.36
CA ILE A 74 -4.87 -6.96 -5.45
C ILE A 74 -5.55 -8.22 -4.89
N GLU A 75 -5.06 -9.40 -5.26
CA GLU A 75 -5.58 -10.68 -4.77
C GLU A 75 -5.35 -10.84 -3.26
N HIS A 76 -4.18 -10.46 -2.75
CA HIS A 76 -3.91 -10.45 -1.30
C HIS A 76 -4.84 -9.50 -0.55
N ILE A 77 -5.07 -8.28 -1.06
CA ILE A 77 -6.00 -7.34 -0.42
C ILE A 77 -7.42 -7.89 -0.40
N GLN A 78 -7.86 -8.57 -1.47
CA GLN A 78 -9.16 -9.21 -1.51
C GLN A 78 -9.27 -10.36 -0.48
N ALA A 79 -8.22 -11.16 -0.34
CA ALA A 79 -8.16 -12.22 0.67
C ALA A 79 -8.19 -11.61 2.09
N PHE A 80 -7.43 -10.55 2.33
CA PHE A 80 -7.40 -9.83 3.61
C PHE A 80 -8.75 -9.24 4.00
N GLU A 81 -9.43 -8.58 3.05
CA GLU A 81 -10.78 -8.05 3.22
C GLU A 81 -11.78 -9.17 3.56
N THR A 82 -11.66 -10.33 2.92
CA THR A 82 -12.52 -11.48 3.15
C THR A 82 -12.26 -12.11 4.52
N GLN A 83 -11.00 -12.31 4.91
CA GLN A 83 -10.60 -12.89 6.18
C GLN A 83 -11.07 -12.06 7.38
N ASN A 84 -11.04 -10.73 7.25
CA ASN A 84 -11.43 -9.81 8.32
C ASN A 84 -12.89 -9.36 8.22
N GLU A 85 -13.63 -9.84 7.22
CA GLU A 85 -15.01 -9.43 6.91
C GLU A 85 -15.19 -7.89 6.87
N SER A 86 -14.15 -7.18 6.43
CA SER A 86 -14.05 -5.72 6.60
C SER A 86 -13.52 -5.03 5.35
N ARG A 87 -14.45 -4.45 4.58
CA ARG A 87 -14.11 -3.59 3.44
C ARG A 87 -13.36 -2.32 3.86
N LYS A 88 -13.56 -1.82 5.08
CA LYS A 88 -12.82 -0.66 5.62
C LYS A 88 -11.32 -1.00 5.66
N MET A 89 -10.95 -2.14 6.23
CA MET A 89 -9.54 -2.56 6.33
C MET A 89 -8.90 -2.75 4.95
N GLY A 90 -9.60 -3.41 4.02
CA GLY A 90 -9.12 -3.52 2.64
C GLY A 90 -8.91 -2.17 1.96
N ASN A 91 -9.80 -1.19 2.21
CA ASN A 91 -9.65 0.17 1.67
C ASN A 91 -8.48 0.95 2.27
N SER A 92 -8.19 0.77 3.57
CA SER A 92 -6.99 1.35 4.20
C SER A 92 -5.73 0.88 3.48
N VAL A 93 -5.61 -0.43 3.23
CA VAL A 93 -4.47 -0.99 2.49
C VAL A 93 -4.43 -0.47 1.05
N ARG A 94 -5.55 -0.43 0.32
CA ARG A 94 -5.59 0.15 -1.04
C ARG A 94 -5.13 1.61 -1.06
N SER A 95 -5.54 2.39 -0.06
CA SER A 95 -5.14 3.79 0.07
C SER A 95 -3.62 3.93 0.21
N PHE A 96 -2.98 3.09 1.03
CA PHE A 96 -1.53 3.03 1.16
C PHE A 96 -0.83 2.81 -0.19
N PHE A 97 -1.26 1.80 -0.96
CA PHE A 97 -0.69 1.53 -2.28
C PHE A 97 -0.88 2.68 -3.27
N ILE A 98 -2.05 3.33 -3.28
CA ILE A 98 -2.37 4.43 -4.19
C ILE A 98 -1.48 5.65 -3.93
N HIS A 99 -1.29 6.03 -2.67
CA HIS A 99 -0.41 7.15 -2.31
C HIS A 99 1.06 6.87 -2.66
N ASN A 100 1.45 5.60 -2.67
CA ASN A 100 2.77 5.14 -3.13
C ASN A 100 2.86 4.94 -4.64
N GLY A 101 1.88 5.39 -5.43
CA GLY A 101 1.93 5.33 -6.89
C GLY A 101 1.54 3.98 -7.50
N VAL A 102 1.04 3.03 -6.70
CA VAL A 102 0.54 1.73 -7.20
C VAL A 102 -0.98 1.82 -7.38
N ALA A 103 -1.41 1.97 -8.62
CA ALA A 103 -2.85 2.06 -8.92
C ALA A 103 -3.58 0.75 -8.54
N MET A 104 -4.59 0.82 -7.66
CA MET A 104 -5.32 -0.36 -7.16
C MET A 104 -6.72 -0.58 -7.74
N ASN A 105 -7.08 0.15 -8.81
CA ASN A 105 -8.37 -0.06 -9.48
C ASN A 105 -8.40 -1.39 -10.23
N PRO A 106 -9.46 -2.22 -10.11
CA PRO A 106 -9.56 -3.50 -10.81
C PRO A 106 -9.45 -3.37 -12.34
N SER A 107 -9.81 -2.21 -12.90
CA SER A 107 -10.22 -2.07 -14.30
C SER A 107 -9.29 -1.26 -15.21
N ILE A 108 -8.09 -0.85 -14.77
CA ILE A 108 -7.25 0.07 -15.57
C ILE A 108 -6.34 -0.64 -16.59
N VAL A 109 -6.23 -1.96 -16.56
CA VAL A 109 -5.45 -2.68 -17.60
C VAL A 109 -6.37 -2.97 -18.79
N LYS A 110 -6.33 -2.10 -19.80
CA LYS A 110 -6.75 -2.43 -21.18
C LYS A 110 -5.56 -2.99 -21.96
#